data_AF-A0A141RMM3-F1
#
_entry.id   AF-A0A141RMM3-F1
#
_cell.length_a   1.000
_cell.length_b   1.000
_cell.length_c   1.000
_cell.angle_alpha   90.00
_cell.angle_beta   90.00
_cell.angle_gamma   90.00
#
_symmetry.space_group_name_H-M   'P 1'
#
loop_
_entity.id
_entity.type
_entity.pdbx_description
1 polymer ?
#
loop_
_entity_poly.entity_id
_entity_poly.type
_entity_poly.pdbx_seq_one_letter_code
_entity_poly.pdbx_strand_id
1 'polypeptide(L)'
;MCSEIQAACRETAQPIPESDAELARCIFDSLALLYADVLHELAQLRGEDFSQLHIVGGGCQNTLLNQLCADACGIRVIAGPVEASTLGNIGIQLMTLDELNNVDDFRQVVSTTANLTTFTPNPDSEIAHYVAQIHSTRQTKELCA
;
A
#
# COMPACT_ATOMS: atom_id res chain seq x y z
N MET A 1 -12.89 -14.57 11.71
CA MET A 1 -12.02 -13.44 11.27
C MET A 1 -11.67 -12.54 12.44
N CYS A 2 -12.64 -11.88 13.10
CA CYS A 2 -12.36 -11.05 14.29
C CYS A 2 -11.69 -11.84 15.43
N SER A 3 -12.14 -13.09 15.67
CA SER A 3 -11.53 -14.02 16.63
C SER A 3 -10.05 -14.27 16.37
N GLU A 4 -9.65 -14.37 15.11
CA GLU A 4 -8.26 -14.65 14.71
C GLU A 4 -7.37 -13.45 14.94
N ILE A 5 -7.87 -12.24 14.66
CA ILE A 5 -7.16 -10.99 14.94
C ILE A 5 -6.95 -10.86 16.46
N GLN A 6 -7.99 -11.10 17.25
CA GLN A 6 -7.90 -11.06 18.71
C GLN A 6 -6.97 -12.13 19.28
N ALA A 7 -6.98 -13.34 18.70
CA ALA A 7 -6.05 -14.41 19.07
C ALA A 7 -4.61 -14.02 18.76
N ALA A 8 -4.33 -13.50 17.57
CA ALA A 8 -2.99 -13.03 17.19
C ALA A 8 -2.48 -11.90 18.10
N CYS A 9 -3.33 -10.93 18.46
CA CYS A 9 -2.98 -9.90 19.43
C CYS A 9 -2.66 -10.51 20.80
N ARG A 10 -3.45 -11.48 21.27
CA ARG A 10 -3.21 -12.16 22.55
C ARG A 10 -1.90 -12.95 22.56
N GLU A 11 -1.62 -13.71 21.50
CA GLU A 11 -0.41 -14.52 21.35
C GLU A 11 0.87 -13.68 21.32
N THR A 12 0.77 -12.46 20.77
CA THR A 12 1.89 -11.51 20.67
C THR A 12 1.90 -10.48 21.81
N ALA A 13 1.06 -10.65 22.84
CA ALA A 13 0.93 -9.75 23.98
C ALA A 13 0.62 -8.28 23.61
N GLN A 14 -0.10 -8.08 22.52
CA GLN A 14 -0.62 -6.78 22.08
C GLN A 14 -2.02 -6.52 22.68
N PRO A 15 -2.45 -5.24 22.77
CA PRO A 15 -3.83 -4.92 23.13
C PRO A 15 -4.84 -5.65 22.24
N ILE A 16 -5.86 -6.24 22.85
CA ILE A 16 -6.88 -7.00 22.11
C ILE A 16 -7.96 -6.02 21.64
N PRO A 17 -8.21 -5.87 20.33
CA PRO A 17 -9.27 -5.00 19.84
C PRO A 17 -10.65 -5.60 20.12
N GLU A 18 -11.57 -4.84 20.69
CA GLU A 18 -12.89 -5.34 21.11
C GLU A 18 -14.04 -4.79 20.25
N SER A 19 -13.98 -3.50 19.91
CA SER A 19 -14.96 -2.83 19.06
C SER A 19 -14.67 -2.99 17.56
N ASP A 20 -15.70 -2.80 16.73
CA ASP A 20 -15.55 -2.82 15.27
C ASP A 20 -14.50 -1.82 14.77
N ALA A 21 -14.42 -0.64 15.40
CA ALA A 21 -13.45 0.39 15.06
C ALA A 21 -12.02 -0.03 15.45
N GLU A 22 -11.82 -0.64 16.61
CA GLU A 22 -10.51 -1.15 17.03
C GLU A 22 -10.05 -2.31 16.16
N LEU A 23 -10.97 -3.21 15.78
CA LEU A 23 -10.67 -4.31 14.86
C LEU A 23 -10.27 -3.76 13.48
N ALA A 24 -11.03 -2.81 12.93
CA ALA A 24 -10.70 -2.16 11.67
C ALA A 24 -9.35 -1.43 11.74
N ARG A 25 -9.08 -0.72 12.85
CA ARG A 25 -7.83 -0.01 13.07
C ARG A 25 -6.64 -0.97 13.10
N CYS A 26 -6.76 -2.06 13.85
CA CYS A 26 -5.76 -3.13 13.89
C CYS A 26 -5.45 -3.68 12.48
N ILE A 27 -6.49 -3.92 11.67
CA ILE A 27 -6.32 -4.37 10.27
C ILE A 27 -5.56 -3.33 9.44
N PHE A 28 -6.00 -2.07 9.45
CA PHE A 28 -5.40 -1.04 8.59
C PHE A 28 -3.96 -0.73 8.96
N ASP A 29 -3.64 -0.66 10.26
CA ASP A 29 -2.26 -0.44 10.72
C ASP A 29 -1.37 -1.61 10.36
N SER A 30 -1.81 -2.84 10.63
CA SER A 30 -1.03 -4.04 10.32
C SER A 30 -0.76 -4.15 8.81
N LEU A 31 -1.74 -3.82 7.96
CA LEU A 31 -1.56 -3.80 6.52
C LEU A 31 -0.57 -2.72 6.07
N ALA A 32 -0.71 -1.49 6.56
CA ALA A 32 0.20 -0.40 6.19
C ALA A 32 1.65 -0.69 6.61
N LEU A 33 1.86 -1.27 7.79
CA LEU A 33 3.17 -1.71 8.26
C LEU A 33 3.73 -2.83 7.38
N LEU A 34 2.91 -3.83 7.04
CA LEU A 34 3.32 -4.90 6.12
C LEU A 34 3.67 -4.35 4.73
N TYR A 35 2.92 -3.37 4.22
CA TYR A 35 3.24 -2.74 2.94
C TYR A 35 4.56 -1.99 2.98
N ALA A 36 4.87 -1.30 4.08
CA ALA A 36 6.17 -0.64 4.26
C ALA A 36 7.32 -1.66 4.27
N ASP A 37 7.15 -2.77 5.00
CA ASP A 37 8.13 -3.87 5.03
C ASP A 37 8.35 -4.47 3.63
N VAL A 38 7.28 -4.82 2.91
CA VAL A 38 7.37 -5.41 1.57
C VAL A 38 7.93 -4.43 0.54
N LEU A 39 7.56 -3.15 0.60
CA LEU A 39 8.11 -2.13 -0.29
C LEU A 39 9.62 -1.97 -0.08
N HIS A 40 10.07 -2.02 1.17
CA HIS A 40 11.49 -1.99 1.51
C HIS A 40 12.23 -3.22 1.00
N GLU A 41 11.69 -4.43 1.19
CA GLU A 41 12.25 -5.67 0.65
C GLU A 41 12.38 -5.62 -0.87
N LEU A 42 11.36 -5.13 -1.58
CA LEU A 42 11.38 -4.97 -3.04
C LEU A 42 12.42 -3.95 -3.50
N ALA A 43 12.56 -2.83 -2.80
CA ALA A 43 13.58 -1.81 -3.08
C ALA A 43 15.00 -2.37 -2.88
N GLN A 44 15.23 -3.10 -1.79
CA GLN A 44 16.50 -3.79 -1.54
C GLN A 44 16.80 -4.83 -2.62
N LEU A 45 15.81 -5.66 -3.00
CA LEU A 45 15.97 -6.72 -3.99
C LEU A 45 16.37 -6.17 -5.36
N ARG A 46 15.76 -5.05 -5.79
CA ARG A 46 16.09 -4.41 -7.07
C ARG A 46 17.30 -3.46 -7.00
N GLY A 47 17.75 -3.10 -5.80
CA GLY A 47 18.86 -2.17 -5.57
C GLY A 47 18.52 -0.69 -5.83
N GLU A 48 17.25 -0.32 -5.82
CA GLU A 48 16.80 1.04 -6.14
C GLU A 48 15.44 1.34 -5.47
N ASP A 49 15.35 2.49 -4.82
CA ASP A 49 14.14 2.96 -4.15
C ASP A 49 13.00 3.30 -5.13
N PHE A 50 11.77 3.28 -4.62
CA PHE A 50 10.59 3.76 -5.34
C PHE A 50 10.31 5.23 -5.01
N SER A 51 9.86 5.99 -5.99
CA SER A 51 9.44 7.39 -5.78
C SER A 51 7.93 7.57 -5.64
N GLN A 52 7.14 6.57 -6.04
CA GLN A 52 5.67 6.57 -5.99
C GLN A 52 5.13 5.16 -5.75
N LEU A 53 4.01 5.07 -5.05
CA LEU A 53 3.21 3.86 -4.91
C LEU A 53 1.82 4.08 -5.53
N HIS A 54 1.46 3.27 -6.52
CA HIS A 54 0.12 3.29 -7.12
C HIS A 54 -0.78 2.26 -6.43
N ILE A 55 -1.85 2.71 -5.76
CA ILE A 55 -2.87 1.83 -5.19
C ILE A 55 -4.09 1.83 -6.12
N VAL A 56 -4.43 0.65 -6.64
CA VAL A 56 -5.52 0.47 -7.61
C VAL A 56 -6.56 -0.54 -7.08
N GLY A 57 -7.69 -0.68 -7.77
CA GLY A 57 -8.75 -1.60 -7.34
C GLY A 57 -9.71 -0.98 -6.33
N GLY A 58 -10.72 -1.73 -5.89
CA GLY A 58 -11.69 -1.27 -4.88
C GLY A 58 -11.06 -0.80 -3.57
N GLY A 59 -9.91 -1.38 -3.18
CA GLY A 59 -9.16 -0.98 -1.99
C GLY A 59 -8.67 0.47 -2.03
N CYS A 60 -8.41 1.04 -3.21
CA CYS A 60 -7.93 2.42 -3.35
C CYS A 60 -9.00 3.46 -2.98
N GLN A 61 -10.25 3.04 -2.75
CA GLN A 61 -11.33 3.91 -2.25
C GLN A 61 -11.20 4.17 -0.75
N ASN A 62 -10.45 3.35 -0.02
CA ASN A 62 -10.22 3.53 1.41
C ASN A 62 -9.14 4.62 1.64
N THR A 63 -9.60 5.85 1.82
CA THR A 63 -8.72 7.02 1.99
C THR A 63 -7.86 6.94 3.26
N LEU A 64 -8.37 6.33 4.33
CA LEU A 64 -7.60 6.11 5.55
C LEU A 64 -6.41 5.18 5.28
N LEU A 65 -6.65 4.03 4.67
CA LEU A 65 -5.57 3.09 4.36
C LEU A 65 -4.58 3.70 3.36
N ASN A 66 -5.04 4.43 2.34
CA ASN A 66 -4.13 5.10 1.40
C ASN A 66 -3.18 6.08 2.10
N GLN A 67 -3.67 6.86 3.06
CA GLN A 67 -2.83 7.78 3.83
C GLN A 67 -1.90 7.02 4.78
N LEU A 68 -2.36 5.95 5.44
CA LEU A 68 -1.50 5.11 6.28
C LEU A 68 -0.38 4.45 5.47
N CYS A 69 -0.67 4.01 4.24
CA CYS A 69 0.35 3.52 3.32
C CYS A 69 1.38 4.60 2.99
N ALA A 70 0.93 5.82 2.65
CA ALA A 70 1.83 6.93 2.33
C ALA A 70 2.76 7.24 3.51
N ASP A 71 2.19 7.33 4.71
CA ASP A 71 2.90 7.66 5.94
C ASP A 71 3.88 6.56 6.35
N ALA A 72 3.41 5.30 6.42
CA ALA A 72 4.23 4.17 6.86
C ALA A 72 5.37 3.87 5.88
N CYS A 73 5.10 3.99 4.57
CA CYS A 73 6.11 3.77 3.53
C CYS A 73 7.00 5.00 3.30
N GLY A 74 6.66 6.17 3.85
CA GLY A 74 7.35 7.44 3.59
C GLY A 74 7.35 7.84 2.10
N ILE A 75 6.34 7.43 1.33
CA ILE A 75 6.29 7.56 -0.13
C ILE A 75 5.00 8.25 -0.58
N ARG A 76 5.06 8.98 -1.69
CA ARG A 76 3.85 9.51 -2.33
C ARG A 76 2.98 8.36 -2.85
N VAL A 77 1.72 8.34 -2.43
CA VAL A 77 0.72 7.39 -2.92
C VAL A 77 -0.19 8.06 -3.94
N ILE A 78 -0.44 7.36 -5.05
CA ILE A 78 -1.42 7.75 -6.07
C ILE A 78 -2.52 6.68 -6.10
N ALA A 79 -3.71 7.04 -5.65
CA ALA A 79 -4.86 6.13 -5.63
C ALA A 79 -5.69 6.26 -6.90
N GLY A 80 -6.00 5.12 -7.52
CA GLY A 80 -6.81 5.00 -8.72
C GLY A 80 -6.06 4.42 -9.92
N PRO A 81 -6.77 3.87 -10.93
CA PRO A 81 -8.23 3.78 -11.01
C PRO A 81 -8.82 2.64 -10.15
N VAL A 82 -10.08 2.82 -9.73
CA VAL A 82 -10.84 1.80 -8.96
C VAL A 82 -11.04 0.54 -9.80
N GLU A 83 -11.42 0.68 -11.06
CA GLU A 83 -11.70 -0.44 -11.98
C GLU A 83 -10.47 -0.84 -12.82
N ALA A 84 -9.30 -0.94 -12.18
CA ALA A 84 -8.04 -1.19 -12.88
C ALA A 84 -8.02 -2.52 -13.66
N SER A 85 -8.61 -3.59 -13.13
CA SER A 85 -8.72 -4.88 -13.84
C SER A 85 -9.56 -4.75 -15.11
N THR A 86 -10.69 -4.06 -15.03
CA THR A 86 -11.59 -3.79 -16.16
C THR A 86 -10.89 -2.94 -17.22
N LEU A 87 -10.21 -1.87 -16.80
CA LEU A 87 -9.46 -1.00 -17.70
C LEU A 87 -8.31 -1.75 -18.38
N GLY A 88 -7.53 -2.54 -17.64
CA GLY A 88 -6.45 -3.35 -18.23
C GLY A 88 -6.97 -4.32 -19.28
N ASN A 89 -8.13 -4.95 -19.04
CA ASN A 89 -8.79 -5.82 -20.02
C ASN A 89 -9.16 -5.06 -21.30
N ILE A 90 -9.80 -3.89 -21.17
CA ILE A 90 -10.15 -3.04 -22.32
C ILE A 90 -8.89 -2.57 -23.06
N GLY A 91 -7.83 -2.19 -22.34
CA GLY A 91 -6.57 -1.75 -22.93
C GLY A 91 -5.98 -2.79 -23.88
N ILE A 92 -5.95 -4.07 -23.47
CA ILE A 92 -5.47 -5.16 -24.35
C ILE A 92 -6.38 -5.34 -25.57
N GLN A 93 -7.70 -5.19 -25.43
CA GLN A 93 -8.62 -5.24 -26.58
C GLN A 93 -8.37 -4.10 -27.57
N LEU A 94 -8.17 -2.87 -27.09
CA LEU A 94 -7.86 -1.72 -27.93
C LEU A 94 -6.53 -1.88 -28.68
N MET A 95 -5.52 -2.47 -28.03
CA MET A 95 -4.25 -2.80 -28.71
C MET A 95 -4.45 -3.84 -29.82
N THR A 96 -5.32 -4.83 -29.60
CA THR A 96 -5.66 -5.85 -30.60
C THR A 96 -6.40 -5.24 -31.80
N LEU A 97 -7.13 -4.14 -31.59
CA LEU A 97 -7.83 -3.38 -32.61
C LEU A 97 -6.98 -2.30 -33.29
N ASP A 98 -5.67 -2.24 -32.99
CA ASP A 98 -4.73 -1.22 -33.52
C ASP A 98 -5.09 0.22 -33.11
N GLU A 99 -5.88 0.41 -32.04
CA GLU A 99 -6.26 1.72 -31.50
C GLU A 99 -5.23 2.26 -30.49
N LEU A 100 -4.37 1.39 -29.95
CA LEU A 100 -3.28 1.72 -29.04
C LEU A 100 -2.06 0.87 -29.34
N ASN A 101 -0.86 1.47 -29.32
CA ASN A 101 0.35 0.73 -29.72
C ASN A 101 0.86 -0.20 -28.62
N ASN A 102 0.75 0.20 -27.35
CA ASN A 102 1.35 -0.51 -26.23
C ASN A 102 0.74 -0.11 -24.87
N VAL A 103 1.21 -0.77 -23.80
CA VAL A 103 0.74 -0.55 -22.42
C VAL A 103 1.09 0.84 -21.89
N ASP A 104 2.20 1.43 -22.29
CA ASP A 104 2.60 2.75 -21.81
C ASP A 104 1.71 3.85 -22.42
N ASP A 105 1.33 3.73 -23.70
CA ASP A 105 0.32 4.59 -24.33
C ASP A 105 -1.01 4.48 -23.59
N PHE A 106 -1.44 3.26 -23.25
CA PHE A 106 -2.67 3.05 -22.47
C PHE A 106 -2.59 3.67 -21.07
N ARG A 107 -1.45 3.56 -20.38
CA ARG A 107 -1.23 4.19 -19.08
C ARG A 107 -1.30 5.71 -19.17
N GLN A 108 -0.84 6.33 -20.26
CA GLN A 108 -1.00 7.77 -20.50
C GLN A 108 -2.48 8.15 -20.59
N VAL A 109 -3.28 7.39 -21.35
CA VAL A 109 -4.74 7.59 -21.42
C VAL A 109 -5.38 7.49 -20.03
N VAL A 110 -5.05 6.43 -19.27
CA VAL A 110 -5.57 6.26 -17.91
C VAL A 110 -5.18 7.44 -17.01
N SER A 111 -3.93 7.89 -17.05
CA SER A 111 -3.43 8.98 -16.18
C SER A 111 -4.08 10.34 -16.43
N THR A 112 -4.59 10.57 -17.64
CA THR A 112 -5.23 11.84 -18.04
C THR A 112 -6.76 11.78 -17.97
N THR A 113 -7.34 10.58 -17.90
CA THR A 113 -8.79 10.36 -17.95
C THR A 113 -9.38 9.92 -16.62
N ALA A 114 -8.67 9.08 -15.85
CA ALA A 114 -9.15 8.59 -14.57
C ALA A 114 -9.01 9.64 -13.46
N ASN A 115 -9.87 9.54 -12.43
CA ASN A 115 -9.69 10.33 -11.22
C ASN A 115 -8.59 9.71 -10.36
N LEU A 116 -7.44 10.40 -10.27
CA LEU A 116 -6.30 9.99 -9.48
C LEU A 116 -6.13 10.92 -8.28
N THR A 117 -6.10 10.35 -7.08
CA THR A 117 -5.95 11.11 -5.83
C THR A 117 -4.54 10.92 -5.27
N THR A 118 -3.85 12.03 -5.02
CA THR A 118 -2.51 12.00 -4.41
C THR A 118 -2.61 12.08 -2.88
N PHE A 119 -1.93 11.18 -2.19
CA PHE A 119 -1.70 11.20 -0.75
C PHE A 119 -0.23 11.46 -0.52
N THR A 120 0.07 12.54 0.20
CA THR A 120 1.45 12.96 0.52
C THR A 120 1.82 12.38 1.87
N PRO A 121 3.00 11.76 2.03
CA PRO A 121 3.43 11.23 3.32
C PRO A 121 3.47 12.34 4.37
N ASN A 122 2.87 12.09 5.53
CA ASN A 122 2.95 12.96 6.70
C ASN A 122 3.97 12.39 7.69
N PRO A 123 5.17 12.99 7.83
CA PRO A 123 6.19 12.49 8.75
C PRO A 123 5.80 12.62 10.24
N ASP A 124 4.84 13.50 10.55
CA ASP A 124 4.37 13.76 11.92
C ASP A 124 3.18 12.88 12.32
N SER A 125 2.79 11.88 11.50
CA SER A 125 1.68 10.99 11.82
C SER A 125 2.08 9.89 12.80
N GLU A 126 1.09 9.33 13.50
CA GLU A 126 1.31 8.29 14.51
C GLU A 126 2.04 7.06 13.94
N ILE A 127 1.66 6.62 12.74
CA ILE A 127 2.28 5.45 12.11
C ILE A 127 3.69 5.75 11.61
N ALA A 128 3.96 6.97 11.14
CA ALA A 128 5.31 7.40 10.75
C ALA A 128 6.26 7.41 11.96
N HIS A 129 5.81 7.95 13.10
CA HIS A 129 6.55 7.89 14.35
C HIS A 129 6.81 6.45 14.81
N TYR A 130 5.82 5.57 14.70
CA TYR A 130 5.95 4.16 15.06
C TYR A 130 6.99 3.44 14.19
N VAL A 131 6.95 3.63 12.87
CA VAL A 131 7.94 3.07 11.94
C VAL A 131 9.35 3.54 12.28
N ALA A 132 9.54 4.85 12.52
CA ALA A 132 10.83 5.41 12.90
C ALA A 132 11.40 4.78 14.19
N GLN A 133 10.55 4.53 15.19
CA GLN A 133 10.95 3.87 16.44
C GLN A 133 11.36 2.40 16.22
N ILE A 134 10.60 1.65 15.42
CA ILE A 134 10.91 0.24 15.15
C ILE A 134 12.19 0.07 14.35
N HIS A 135 12.45 0.93 13.36
CA HIS A 135 13.68 0.87 12.58
C HIS A 135 14.93 1.06 13.45
N SER A 136 14.84 1.86 14.53
CA SER A 136 15.96 2.02 15.46
C SER A 136 16.22 0.79 16.36
N THR A 137 15.26 -0.12 16.47
CA THR A 137 15.28 -1.27 17.39
C THR A 137 15.36 -2.63 16.70
N ARG A 138 15.07 -2.72 15.39
CA ARG A 138 15.28 -3.94 14.61
C ARG A 138 16.78 -4.22 14.46
N GLN A 139 17.29 -5.20 15.21
CA GLN A 139 18.50 -5.91 14.82
C GLN A 139 18.24 -6.56 13.46
N THR A 140 19.04 -6.22 12.46
CA THR A 140 19.10 -6.94 11.20
C THR A 140 19.32 -8.41 11.53
N LYS A 141 18.33 -9.27 11.25
CA LYS A 141 18.59 -10.71 11.24
C LYS A 141 19.68 -10.90 10.19
N GLU A 142 20.89 -11.24 10.65
CA GLU A 142 21.95 -11.70 9.77
C GLU A 142 21.36 -12.86 8.95
N LEU A 143 21.14 -12.61 7.66
CA LEU A 143 20.95 -13.65 6.69
C LEU A 143 22.26 -14.45 6.69
N CYS A 144 22.24 -15.63 7.31
CA CYS A 144 23.35 -16.56 7.22
C CYS A 144 23.66 -16.79 5.73
N ALA A 145 24.84 -16.34 5.33
CA ALA A 145 25.46 -16.66 4.04
C ALA A 145 25.82 -18.15 3.95
#